data_AF-A0A2R7Y7T2-F1
#
_entry.id   AF-A0A2R7Y7T2-F1
#
_cell.length_a   1.000
_cell.length_b   1.000
_cell.length_c   1.000
_cell.angle_alpha   90.00
_cell.angle_beta   90.00
_cell.angle_gamma   90.00
#
_symmetry.space_group_name_H-M   'P 1'
#
loop_
_entity.id
_entity.type
_entity.pdbx_description
1 polymer ?
#
loop_
_entity_poly.entity_id
_entity_poly.type
_entity_poly.pdbx_seq_one_letter_code
_entity_poly.pdbx_strand_id
1 'polypeptide(L)' 'MNWIMIIGLILLLASILIIMLAVRLLGSLGGEGKARFGGVVLLGPVPIFFGDRSLFSVLLIVAAIFVIAFIIFSLIW' A
#
# COMPACT_ATOMS: atom_id res chain seq x y z
N MET A 1 17.09 24.85 5.79
CA MET A 1 16.94 23.52 5.15
C MET A 1 16.07 22.68 6.07
N ASN A 2 14.86 22.31 5.63
CA ASN A 2 13.89 21.65 6.50
C ASN A 2 14.22 20.15 6.60
N TRP A 3 15.17 19.81 7.47
CA TRP A 3 15.67 18.44 7.69
C TRP A 3 14.56 17.41 7.96
N ILE A 4 13.49 17.84 8.64
CA ILE A 4 12.30 17.02 8.92
C ILE A 4 11.61 16.56 7.61
N MET A 5 11.53 17.44 6.62
CA MET A 5 10.89 17.14 5.33
C MET A 5 11.73 16.16 4.50
N ILE A 6 13.06 16.29 4.55
CA ILE A 6 14.00 15.38 3.86
C ILE A 6 13.94 13.98 4.47
N ILE A 7 13.93 13.88 5.80
CA ILE A 7 13.82 12.61 6.51
C ILE A 7 12.47 11.93 6.21
N GLY A 8 11.37 12.70 6.22
CA GLY A 8 10.05 12.20 5.85
C GLY A 8 9.99 11.67 4.42
N LEU A 9 10.60 12.37 3.47
CA LEU A 9 10.66 11.95 2.06
C LEU A 9 11.48 10.66 1.89
N ILE A 10 12.62 10.54 2.58
CA ILE A 10 13.47 9.34 2.54
C ILE A 10 12.72 8.12 3.10
N LEU A 11 12.04 8.27 4.24
CA LEU A 11 11.23 7.20 4.84
C LEU A 11 10.09 6.78 3.93
N LEU A 12 9.42 7.73 3.27
CA LEU A 12 8.34 7.45 2.32
C LEU A 12 8.86 6.65 1.11
N LEU A 13 9.96 7.09 0.50
CA LEU A 13 10.57 6.40 -0.65
C LEU A 13 11.09 5.01 -0.27
N ALA A 14 11.70 4.86 0.91
CA ALA A 14 12.15 3.57 1.43
C ALA A 14 10.98 2.60 1.64
N SER A 15 9.85 3.08 2.16
CA SER A 15 8.63 2.28 2.36
C SER A 15 8.08 1.75 1.04
N ILE A 16 8.02 2.60 0.01
CA ILE A 16 7.58 2.19 -1.34
C ILE A 16 8.51 1.12 -1.92
N LEU A 17 9.83 1.29 -1.76
CA LEU A 17 10.81 0.35 -2.27
C LEU A 17 10.69 -1.03 -1.59
N ILE A 18 10.52 -1.05 -0.26
CA ILE A 18 10.35 -2.27 0.53
C ILE A 18 9.06 -2.98 0.13
N ILE A 19 7.96 -2.26 -0.07
CA ILE A 19 6.68 -2.84 -0.51
C ILE A 19 6.80 -3.42 -1.92
N MET A 20 7.42 -2.70 -2.87
CA MET A 20 7.67 -3.22 -4.22
C MET A 20 8.52 -4.49 -4.21
N LEU A 21 9.55 -4.53 -3.36
CA LEU A 21 10.42 -5.70 -3.23
C LEU A 21 9.67 -6.88 -2.60
N ALA A 22 8.87 -6.64 -1.56
CA ALA A 22 8.04 -7.65 -0.91
C ALA A 22 7.01 -8.25 -1.88
N VAL A 23 6.35 -7.42 -2.69
CA VAL A 23 5.39 -7.89 -3.70
C VAL A 23 6.08 -8.71 -4.78
N ARG A 24 7.26 -8.30 -5.25
CA ARG A 24 8.04 -9.08 -6.23
C ARG A 24 8.53 -10.41 -5.69
N LEU A 25 9.00 -10.44 -4.44
CA LEU A 25 9.45 -11.67 -3.77
C LEU A 25 8.31 -12.63 -3.46
N LEU A 26 7.14 -12.12 -3.02
CA LEU A 26 5.94 -12.96 -2.87
C LEU A 26 5.44 -13.48 -4.22
N GLY A 27 5.53 -12.67 -5.29
CA GLY A 27 5.16 -13.06 -6.64
C GLY A 27 6.08 -14.12 -7.25
N SER A 28 7.38 -14.13 -6.91
CA SER A 28 8.34 -15.10 -7.45
C SER A 28 8.24 -16.49 -6.79
N LEU A 29 7.49 -16.63 -5.69
CA LEU A 29 7.23 -17.91 -5.03
C LEU A 29 5.99 -18.63 -5.60
N GLY A 30 5.20 -17.97 -6.44
CA GLY A 30 4.02 -18.54 -7.09
C GLY A 30 4.32 -19.07 -8.49
N GLY A 31 4.59 -20.36 -8.60
CA GLY A 31 4.73 -21.04 -9.89
C GLY A 31 3.50 -20.89 -10.80
N GLU A 32 3.75 -20.83 -12.11
CA GLU A 32 2.82 -20.97 -13.25
C GLU A 32 1.32 -20.80 -12.95
N GLY A 33 0.94 -19.64 -12.43
CA GLY A 33 -0.43 -19.36 -12.00
C GLY A 33 -0.97 -18.11 -12.69
N LYS A 34 -2.11 -18.24 -13.37
CA LYS A 34 -2.90 -17.15 -13.98
C LYS A 34 -2.72 -15.83 -13.21
N ALA A 35 -2.29 -14.78 -13.90
CA ALA A 35 -2.10 -13.47 -13.30
C ALA A 35 -3.38 -13.02 -12.59
N ARG A 36 -3.32 -12.97 -11.26
CA ARG A 36 -4.44 -12.52 -10.44
C ARG A 36 -4.39 -11.00 -10.39
N PHE A 37 -5.46 -10.36 -10.85
CA PHE A 37 -5.60 -8.91 -10.82
C PHE A 37 -6.65 -8.51 -9.80
N GLY A 38 -6.36 -7.45 -9.08
CA GLY A 38 -7.27 -6.78 -8.16
C GLY A 38 -6.70 -5.45 -7.71
N GLY A 39 -7.55 -4.59 -7.17
CA GLY A 39 -7.18 -3.29 -6.66
C GLY A 39 -8.13 -2.78 -5.59
N VAL A 40 -7.72 -1.71 -4.93
CA VAL A 40 -8.55 -0.98 -3.97
C VAL A 40 -8.63 0.49 -4.38
N VAL A 41 -9.85 1.03 -4.43
CA VAL A 41 -10.11 2.47 -4.56
C VAL A 41 -10.53 3.00 -3.20
N LEU A 42 -9.91 4.07 -2.74
CA LEU A 42 -10.31 4.77 -1.53
C LEU A 42 -11.18 5.97 -1.92
N LEU A 43 -12.47 5.94 -1.55
CA LEU A 43 -13.35 7.10 -1.65
C LEU A 43 -13.41 7.77 -0.28
N GLY A 44 -12.53 8.75 -0.06
CA GLY A 44 -12.25 9.24 1.28
C GLY A 44 -11.71 8.09 2.16
N PRO A 45 -12.19 7.91 3.42
CA PRO A 45 -11.73 6.83 4.28
C PRO A 45 -12.38 5.48 3.97
N VAL A 46 -13.28 5.40 2.98
CA VAL A 46 -14.03 4.17 2.67
C VAL A 46 -13.34 3.39 1.55
N PRO A 47 -12.78 2.20 1.83
CA PRO A 47 -12.16 1.37 0.81
C PRO A 47 -13.18 0.56 0.00
N ILE A 48 -12.99 0.55 -1.33
CA ILE A 48 -13.73 -0.25 -2.29
C ILE A 48 -12.75 -1.21 -2.95
N PHE A 49 -12.91 -2.50 -2.66
CA PHE A 49 -12.07 -3.57 -3.17
C PHE A 49 -12.67 -4.18 -4.44
N PHE A 50 -11.84 -4.50 -5.44
CA PHE A 50 -12.25 -5.16 -6.66
C PHE A 50 -11.21 -6.18 -7.15
N GLY A 51 -11.66 -7.18 -7.90
CA GLY A 51 -10.82 -8.24 -8.47
C GLY A 51 -10.76 -9.53 -7.63
N ASP A 52 -9.63 -10.23 -7.71
CA ASP A 52 -9.48 -11.57 -7.14
C ASP A 52 -9.58 -11.59 -5.60
N ARG A 53 -10.46 -12.46 -5.06
CA ARG A 53 -10.68 -12.63 -3.61
C ARG A 53 -9.45 -13.11 -2.85
N SER A 54 -8.51 -13.79 -3.51
CA SER A 54 -7.26 -14.18 -2.86
C SER A 54 -6.34 -12.99 -2.57
N LEU A 55 -6.51 -11.87 -3.30
CA LEU A 55 -5.75 -10.64 -3.08
C LEU A 55 -6.41 -9.75 -1.99
N PHE A 56 -7.65 -10.05 -1.60
CA PHE A 56 -8.44 -9.22 -0.69
C PHE A 56 -7.74 -8.98 0.65
N SER A 57 -7.13 -10.00 1.25
CA SER A 57 -6.40 -9.86 2.52
C SER A 57 -5.22 -8.88 2.40
N VAL A 58 -4.48 -8.92 1.28
CA VAL A 58 -3.36 -7.99 1.03
C VAL A 58 -3.87 -6.59 0.76
N LEU A 59 -4.89 -6.43 -0.09
CA LEU A 59 -5.50 -5.15 -0.39
C LEU A 59 -6.09 -4.47 0.85
N LEU A 60 -6.66 -5.25 1.78
CA LEU A 60 -7.26 -4.74 3.01
C LEU A 60 -6.19 -4.18 3.95
N ILE A 61 -5.03 -4.83 4.06
CA ILE A 61 -3.87 -4.31 4.80
C ILE A 61 -3.39 -2.99 4.16
N VAL A 62 -3.26 -2.96 2.83
CA VAL A 62 -2.85 -1.75 2.11
C VAL A 62 -3.85 -0.61 2.37
N ALA A 63 -5.15 -0.87 2.23
CA ALA A 63 -6.19 0.11 2.48
C ALA A 63 -6.16 0.63 3.93
N ALA A 64 -5.98 -0.25 4.91
CA ALA A 64 -5.89 0.14 6.32
C ALA A 64 -4.71 1.08 6.58
N ILE A 65 -3.53 0.79 6.02
CA ILE A 65 -2.35 1.66 6.14
C ILE A 65 -2.64 3.04 5.54
N PHE A 66 -3.25 3.09 4.36
CA PHE A 66 -3.59 4.36 3.71
C PHE A 66 -4.64 5.16 4.49
N VAL A 67 -5.66 4.51 5.06
CA VAL A 67 -6.68 5.18 5.89
C VAL A 67 -6.05 5.73 7.16
N ILE A 68 -5.16 4.98 7.82
CA ILE A 68 -4.44 5.46 9.02
C ILE A 68 -3.56 6.66 8.65
N ALA A 69 -2.81 6.58 7.56
CA ALA A 69 -1.98 7.68 7.09
C ALA A 69 -2.83 8.93 6.76
N PHE A 70 -3.98 8.74 6.11
CA PHE A 70 -4.93 9.82 5.81
C PHE A 70 -5.47 10.49 7.07
N ILE A 71 -5.88 9.70 8.08
CA ILE A 71 -6.36 10.22 9.37
C ILE A 71 -5.26 11.00 10.08
N ILE A 72 -4.05 10.45 10.15
CA ILE A 72 -2.90 11.12 10.79
C ILE A 72 -2.61 12.45 10.08
N PHE A 73 -2.58 12.45 8.74
CA PHE A 73 -2.32 13.65 7.97
C PHE A 73 -3.41 14.71 8.19
N SER A 74 -4.69 14.31 8.20
CA SER A 74 -5.83 15.18 8.44
C SER A 74 -5.92 15.73 9.88
N LEU A 75 -5.21 15.13 10.84
CA LEU A 75 -5.17 15.61 12.23
C LEU A 75 -3.97 16.53 12.48
N ILE A 76 -2.90 16.38 11.71
CA ILE A 76 -1.68 17.19 11.82
C ILE A 76 -1.78 18.49 11.01
N TRP A 77 -2.62 18.50 9.96
CA TRP A 77 -2.83 19.61 9.03
C TRP A 77 -4.29 20.07 9.08
#